data_AF-A0A4P9WWN6-F1
#
_entry.id   AF-A0A4P9WWN6-F1
#
_cell.length_a   1.000
_cell.length_b   1.000
_cell.length_c   1.000
_cell.angle_alpha   90.00
_cell.angle_beta   90.00
_cell.angle_gamma   90.00
#
_symmetry.space_group_name_H-M   'P 1'
#
loop_
_entity.id
_entity.type
_entity.pdbx_description
1 polymer ?
#
loop_
_entity_poly.entity_id
_entity_poly.type
_entity_poly.pdbx_seq_one_letter_code
_entity_poly.pdbx_strand_id
1 'polypeptide(L)'
;MEVGVSVQIISVLIIVPSVMAGFLSVNMPVFLDRINYVSVLRWTARVLSSALFRGLTFTCTDGERATGQCTWTTGDAVLRFLGFETHIGRDLAIAIAITVAHRALAWAVMAARWRSPRPSAPRNTVLSP
;
A
#
# COMPACT_ATOMS: atom_id res chain seq x y z
N MET A 1 -24.02 -4.21 16.53
CA MET A 1 -23.54 -2.96 15.89
C MET A 1 -22.00 -2.84 15.85
N GLU A 2 -21.22 -3.78 16.42
CA GLU A 2 -19.75 -3.65 16.54
C GLU A 2 -18.97 -3.97 15.25
N VAL A 3 -19.48 -4.86 14.40
CA VAL A 3 -18.79 -5.24 13.14
C VAL A 3 -18.82 -4.11 12.11
N GLY A 4 -19.87 -3.29 12.08
CA GLY A 4 -20.04 -2.22 11.08
C GLY A 4 -19.03 -1.08 11.24
N VAL A 5 -18.76 -0.67 12.49
CA VAL A 5 -17.77 0.38 12.79
C VAL A 5 -16.36 -0.10 12.46
N SER A 6 -16.04 -1.35 12.80
CA SER A 6 -14.73 -1.93 12.53
C SER A 6 -14.44 -1.99 11.03
N VAL A 7 -15.41 -2.44 10.23
CA VAL A 7 -15.27 -2.51 8.77
C VAL A 7 -15.09 -1.13 8.15
N GLN A 8 -15.83 -0.12 8.63
CA GLN A 8 -15.69 1.26 8.14
C GLN A 8 -14.30 1.82 8.39
N ILE A 9 -13.76 1.65 9.60
CA ILE A 9 -12.43 2.14 9.95
C ILE A 9 -11.36 1.49 9.08
N ILE A 10 -11.41 0.17 8.90
CA ILE A 10 -10.46 -0.55 8.04
C ILE A 10 -10.60 -0.12 6.57
N SER A 11 -11.82 0.09 6.10
CA SER A 11 -12.07 0.53 4.71
C SER A 11 -11.44 1.89 4.43
N VAL A 12 -11.67 2.87 5.32
CA VAL A 12 -11.05 4.21 5.20
C VAL A 12 -9.52 4.10 5.26
N LEU A 13 -9.00 3.26 6.17
CA LEU A 13 -7.57 3.03 6.32
C LEU A 13 -6.90 2.46 5.06
N ILE A 14 -7.62 1.66 4.26
CA ILE A 14 -7.10 1.08 3.00
C ILE A 14 -7.28 2.05 1.82
N ILE A 15 -8.40 2.76 1.76
CA ILE A 15 -8.73 3.65 0.63
C ILE A 15 -7.77 4.83 0.57
N VAL A 16 -7.46 5.47 1.71
CA VAL A 16 -6.61 6.67 1.74
C VAL A 16 -5.22 6.37 1.14
N PRO A 17 -4.47 5.34 1.56
CA PRO A 17 -3.20 5.01 0.94
C PRO A 17 -3.30 4.53 -0.51
N SER A 18 -4.45 3.96 -0.92
CA SER A 18 -4.69 3.56 -2.31
C SER A 18 -4.73 4.74 -3.27
N VAL A 19 -5.43 5.81 -2.89
CA VAL A 19 -5.46 7.06 -3.68
C VAL A 19 -4.08 7.72 -3.68
N MET A 20 -3.38 7.66 -2.54
CA MET A 20 -2.08 8.31 -2.35
C MET A 20 -0.91 7.50 -2.93
N ALA A 21 -1.13 6.28 -3.44
CA ALA A 21 -0.06 5.38 -3.91
C ALA A 21 0.81 5.97 -5.03
N GLY A 22 0.34 7.02 -5.71
CA GLY A 22 1.11 7.79 -6.69
C GLY A 22 0.70 7.56 -8.14
N PHE A 23 -0.27 6.67 -8.40
CA PHE A 23 -0.84 6.47 -9.74
C PHE A 23 -1.66 7.67 -10.22
N LEU A 24 -2.37 8.34 -9.31
CA LEU A 24 -3.27 9.46 -9.63
C LEU A 24 -2.58 10.84 -9.53
N SER A 25 -1.50 10.95 -8.76
CA SER A 25 -0.69 12.17 -8.69
C SER A 25 0.74 11.83 -8.27
N VAL A 26 1.70 12.19 -9.13
CA VAL A 26 3.13 12.03 -8.89
C VAL A 26 3.64 13.06 -7.88
N ASN A 27 3.00 14.23 -7.81
CA ASN A 27 3.43 15.35 -6.97
C ASN A 27 2.54 15.45 -5.72
N MET A 28 3.00 14.85 -4.62
CA MET A 28 2.30 14.88 -3.33
C MET A 28 3.01 15.82 -2.35
N PRO A 29 2.30 16.69 -1.61
CA PRO A 29 2.89 17.52 -0.56
C PRO A 29 3.51 16.69 0.57
N VAL A 30 4.62 17.20 1.11
CA VAL A 30 5.57 16.53 2.03
C VAL A 30 4.95 15.95 3.31
N PHE A 31 3.82 16.52 3.76
CA PHE A 31 3.10 16.05 4.94
C PHE A 31 2.40 14.69 4.68
N LEU A 32 1.80 14.53 3.51
CA LEU A 32 1.15 13.28 3.10
C LEU A 32 2.17 12.22 2.67
N ASP A 33 3.35 12.63 2.21
CA ASP A 33 4.44 11.71 1.86
C ASP A 33 4.94 10.90 3.06
N ARG A 34 5.08 11.53 4.24
CA ARG A 34 5.53 10.83 5.46
C ARG A 34 4.50 9.82 5.98
N ILE A 35 3.22 10.17 5.95
CA ILE A 35 2.13 9.26 6.37
C ILE A 35 2.03 8.08 5.39
N ASN A 36 2.25 8.34 4.12
CA ASN A 36 2.16 7.33 3.07
C ASN A 36 3.44 6.48 2.92
N TYR A 37 4.58 6.93 3.45
CA TYR A 37 5.82 6.16 3.51
C TYR A 37 5.65 4.86 4.34
N VAL A 38 4.74 4.88 5.32
CA VAL A 38 4.37 3.73 6.16
C VAL A 38 3.50 2.72 5.39
N SER A 39 2.82 3.15 4.33
CA SER A 39 1.93 2.27 3.57
C SER A 39 2.70 1.37 2.61
N VAL A 40 2.48 0.06 2.71
CA VAL A 40 2.97 -0.95 1.76
C VAL A 40 2.59 -0.59 0.32
N LEU A 41 1.40 0.00 0.13
CA LEU A 41 0.82 0.29 -1.18
C LEU A 41 1.63 1.29 -2.01
N ARG A 42 2.29 2.26 -1.37
CA ARG A 42 3.14 3.23 -2.08
C ARG A 42 4.33 2.53 -2.73
N TRP A 43 4.97 1.61 -2.02
CA TRP A 43 6.17 0.92 -2.51
C TRP A 43 5.85 -0.14 -3.54
N THR A 44 4.77 -0.91 -3.33
CA THR A 44 4.32 -1.90 -4.32
C THR A 44 3.88 -1.23 -5.62
N ALA A 45 3.25 -0.06 -5.56
CA ALA A 45 2.91 0.72 -6.76
C ALA A 45 4.14 1.08 -7.60
N ARG A 46 5.28 1.48 -6.98
CA ARG A 46 6.54 1.79 -7.69
C ARG A 46 7.19 0.56 -8.31
N VAL A 47 7.22 -0.55 -7.58
CA VAL A 47 7.75 -1.81 -8.09
C VAL A 47 6.90 -2.33 -9.24
N LEU A 48 5.58 -2.22 -9.12
CA LEU A 48 4.65 -2.68 -10.15
C LEU A 48 4.78 -1.82 -11.41
N SER A 49 4.75 -0.50 -11.31
CA SER A 49 4.92 0.39 -12.46
C SER A 49 6.27 0.20 -13.15
N SER A 50 7.36 0.08 -12.38
CA SER A 50 8.70 -0.22 -12.93
C SER A 50 8.80 -1.61 -13.55
N ALA A 51 8.10 -2.62 -13.02
CA ALA A 51 8.07 -3.94 -13.65
C ALA A 51 7.22 -3.95 -14.93
N LEU A 52 6.11 -3.22 -14.99
CA LEU A 52 5.25 -3.17 -16.16
C LEU A 52 5.85 -2.35 -17.30
N PHE A 53 6.38 -1.16 -17.02
CA PHE A 53 6.78 -0.21 -18.06
C PHE A 53 8.22 -0.35 -18.54
N ARG A 54 9.06 -1.10 -17.83
CA ARG A 54 10.48 -1.25 -18.19
C ARG A 54 10.64 -2.10 -19.44
N GLY A 55 11.19 -1.50 -20.49
CA GLY A 55 11.39 -2.15 -21.79
C GLY A 55 10.16 -2.18 -22.70
N LEU A 56 9.05 -1.52 -22.32
CA LEU A 56 7.92 -1.35 -23.22
C LEU A 56 8.20 -0.23 -24.23
N THR A 57 7.96 -0.51 -25.51
CA THR A 57 7.95 0.47 -26.59
C THR A 57 6.54 0.62 -27.10
N PHE A 58 6.00 1.84 -27.08
CA PHE A 58 4.68 2.11 -27.62
C PHE A 58 4.81 2.43 -29.11
N THR A 59 4.27 1.57 -29.96
CA THR A 59 4.22 1.79 -31.40
C THR A 59 3.15 2.83 -31.71
N CYS A 60 3.55 4.04 -32.07
CA CYS A 60 2.63 5.09 -32.51
C CYS A 60 2.64 5.22 -34.03
N THR A 61 1.47 5.47 -34.63
CA THR A 61 1.36 5.76 -36.07
C THR A 61 1.78 7.20 -36.36
N ASP A 62 2.29 7.47 -37.57
CA ASP A 62 2.84 8.80 -37.93
C ASP A 62 1.80 9.93 -37.83
N GLY A 63 0.51 9.62 -38.02
CA GLY A 63 -0.60 10.57 -37.84
C GLY A 63 -0.84 10.99 -36.38
N GLU A 64 -0.59 10.08 -35.43
CA GLU A 64 -0.73 10.34 -33.98
C GLU A 64 0.49 11.10 -33.42
N ARG A 65 1.63 10.98 -34.10
CA ARG A 65 2.86 11.72 -33.77
C ARG A 65 2.78 13.19 -34.20
N ALA A 66 2.14 13.47 -35.33
CA ALA A 66 1.95 14.83 -35.85
C ALA A 66 0.88 15.64 -35.09
N THR A 67 -0.09 14.97 -34.47
CA THR A 67 -1.18 15.59 -33.69
C THR A 67 -0.83 15.78 -32.20
N GLY A 68 0.37 15.38 -31.78
CA GLY A 68 0.81 15.48 -30.38
C GLY A 68 0.14 14.47 -29.43
N GLN A 69 -0.65 13.53 -29.95
CA GLN A 69 -1.36 12.50 -29.18
C GLN A 69 -0.41 11.47 -28.57
N CYS A 70 0.76 11.26 -29.17
CA CYS A 70 1.77 10.35 -28.66
C CYS A 70 2.87 11.10 -27.89
N THR A 71 2.58 11.51 -26.65
CA THR A 71 3.52 12.26 -25.79
C THR A 71 4.63 11.37 -25.21
N TRP A 72 4.43 10.05 -25.11
CA TRP A 72 5.40 9.10 -24.58
C TRP A 72 5.54 7.89 -25.49
N THR A 73 6.72 7.74 -26.09
CA THR A 73 7.03 6.68 -27.08
C THR A 73 7.64 5.43 -26.44
N THR A 74 8.09 5.54 -25.19
CA THR A 74 8.72 4.46 -24.44
C THR A 74 8.14 4.41 -23.02
N GLY A 75 8.05 3.21 -22.45
CA GLY A 75 7.66 3.00 -21.06
C GLY A 75 8.65 3.65 -20.08
N ASP A 76 9.92 3.80 -20.46
CA ASP A 76 10.90 4.57 -19.69
C ASP A 76 10.54 6.07 -19.57
N ALA A 77 9.91 6.66 -20.59
CA ALA A 77 9.43 8.04 -20.51
C ALA A 77 8.26 8.18 -19.52
N VAL A 78 7.39 7.17 -19.44
CA VAL A 78 6.30 7.09 -18.46
C VAL A 78 6.86 6.90 -17.05
N LEU A 79 7.90 6.06 -16.89
CA LEU A 79 8.60 5.85 -15.61
C LEU A 79 9.29 7.11 -15.10
N ARG A 80 9.91 7.87 -15.99
CA ARG A 80 10.49 9.20 -15.70
C ARG A 80 9.43 10.19 -15.26
N PHE A 81 8.31 10.25 -15.97
CA PHE A 81 7.18 11.11 -15.61
C PHE A 81 6.61 10.74 -14.23
N LEU A 82 6.56 9.44 -13.92
CA LEU A 82 6.10 8.94 -12.63
C LEU A 82 7.12 9.12 -11.47
N GLY A 83 8.36 9.53 -11.76
CA GLY A 83 9.40 9.70 -10.75
C GLY A 83 9.89 8.40 -10.12
N PHE A 84 9.70 7.26 -10.80
CA PHE A 84 10.03 5.92 -10.32
C PHE A 84 11.37 5.39 -10.87
N GLU A 85 12.33 6.28 -11.17
CA GLU A 85 13.72 5.92 -11.57
C GLU A 85 14.55 5.35 -10.39
N THR A 86 13.92 4.74 -9.40
CA THR A 86 14.60 4.17 -8.25
C THR A 86 14.86 2.69 -8.47
N HIS A 87 16.04 2.22 -8.08
CA HIS A 87 16.43 0.80 -8.22
C HIS A 87 15.32 -0.10 -7.68
N ILE A 88 14.69 -0.87 -8.57
CA ILE A 88 13.56 -1.78 -8.27
C ILE A 88 13.85 -2.62 -7.02
N GLY A 89 15.10 -3.07 -6.85
CA GLY A 89 15.54 -3.84 -5.69
C GLY A 89 15.42 -3.10 -4.36
N ARG A 90 15.70 -1.79 -4.32
CA ARG A 90 15.59 -0.98 -3.09
C ARG A 90 14.13 -0.78 -2.70
N ASP A 91 13.28 -0.43 -3.66
CA ASP A 91 11.86 -0.19 -3.39
C ASP A 91 11.15 -1.49 -3.01
N LEU A 92 11.53 -2.62 -3.63
CA LEU A 92 11.07 -3.95 -3.24
C LEU A 92 11.55 -4.34 -1.84
N ALA A 93 12.81 -4.09 -1.49
CA ALA A 93 13.33 -4.38 -0.16
C ALA A 93 12.57 -3.59 0.93
N ILE A 94 12.25 -2.32 0.65
CA ILE A 94 11.44 -1.49 1.57
C ILE A 94 10.00 -2.03 1.67
N ALA A 95 9.38 -2.39 0.54
CA ALA A 95 8.03 -2.98 0.54
C ALA A 95 7.97 -4.27 1.38
N ILE A 96 8.97 -5.14 1.24
CA ILE A 96 9.09 -6.38 2.01
C ILE A 96 9.29 -6.05 3.49
N ALA A 97 10.20 -5.13 3.82
CA ALA A 97 10.47 -4.73 5.21
C ALA A 97 9.21 -4.22 5.91
N ILE A 98 8.44 -3.34 5.26
CA ILE A 98 7.18 -2.80 5.80
C ILE A 98 6.13 -3.92 5.94
N THR A 99 6.04 -4.83 4.98
CA THR A 99 5.12 -5.97 5.04
C THR A 99 5.45 -6.88 6.22
N VAL A 100 6.73 -7.20 6.42
CA VAL A 100 7.21 -7.98 7.57
C VAL A 100 6.93 -7.26 8.87
N ALA A 101 7.11 -5.94 8.94
CA ALA A 101 6.79 -5.15 10.13
C ALA A 101 5.29 -5.23 10.50
N HIS A 102 4.39 -5.12 9.52
CA HIS A 102 2.94 -5.28 9.76
C HIS A 102 2.60 -6.70 10.23
N ARG A 103 3.24 -7.73 9.68
CA ARG A 103 3.07 -9.12 10.11
C ARG A 103 3.61 -9.35 11.52
N ALA A 104 4.76 -8.76 11.85
CA ALA A 104 5.36 -8.83 13.17
C ALA A 104 4.47 -8.14 14.21
N LEU A 105 3.87 -6.98 13.88
CA LEU A 105 2.90 -6.30 14.73
C LEU A 105 1.67 -7.18 14.99
N ALA A 106 1.11 -7.81 13.96
CA ALA A 106 -0.02 -8.74 14.12
C ALA A 106 0.36 -9.94 15.02
N TRP A 107 1.57 -10.49 14.83
CA TRP A 107 2.10 -11.54 15.69
C TRP A 107 2.28 -11.08 17.13
N ALA A 108 2.79 -9.86 17.35
CA ALA A 108 2.96 -9.29 18.68
C ALA A 108 1.61 -9.12 19.40
N VAL A 109 0.59 -8.63 18.70
CA VAL A 109 -0.77 -8.51 19.26
C VAL A 109 -1.34 -9.88 19.59
N MET A 110 -1.24 -10.87 18.69
CA MET A 110 -1.72 -12.23 18.96
C MET A 110 -0.97 -12.87 20.12
N ALA A 111 0.35 -12.74 20.17
CA ALA A 111 1.18 -13.26 21.26
C ALA A 111 0.86 -12.58 22.60
N ALA A 112 0.61 -11.27 22.60
CA ALA A 112 0.17 -10.54 23.79
C ALA A 112 -1.19 -11.05 24.30
N ARG A 113 -2.15 -11.28 23.40
CA ARG A 113 -3.46 -11.86 23.77
C ARG A 113 -3.36 -13.31 24.23
N TRP A 114 -2.43 -14.09 23.66
CA TRP A 114 -2.19 -15.48 24.08
C TRP A 114 -1.58 -15.56 25.48
N ARG A 115 -0.78 -14.55 25.87
CA ARG A 115 -0.21 -14.43 27.21
C ARG A 115 -1.15 -13.82 28.24
N SER A 116 -2.29 -13.24 27.85
CA SER A 116 -3.30 -12.79 28.81
C SER A 116 -3.89 -14.00 29.53
N PRO A 117 -3.75 -14.11 30.86
CA PRO A 117 -4.46 -15.12 31.64
C PRO A 117 -5.95 -14.94 31.38
N ARG A 118 -6.65 -16.02 31.00
CA ARG A 118 -8.11 -15.99 30.88
C ARG A 118 -8.67 -15.49 32.23
N PRO A 119 -9.49 -14.43 32.28
CA PRO A 119 -10.25 -14.15 33.48
C PRO A 119 -11.09 -15.40 33.77
N SER A 120 -10.83 -16.00 34.93
CA SER A 120 -11.59 -17.12 35.46
C SER A 120 -13.07 -16.78 35.42
N ALA A 121 -13.85 -17.61 34.71
CA ALA A 121 -15.30 -17.54 34.71
C ALA A 121 -15.81 -17.42 36.15
N PRO A 122 -16.77 -16.52 36.46
CA PRO A 122 -17.39 -16.50 37.78
C PRO A 122 -18.08 -17.85 37.99
N ARG A 123 -17.53 -18.63 38.92
CA ARG A 123 -18.17 -19.80 39.48
C ARG A 123 -18.97 -19.34 40.68
N ASN A 124 -20.21 -18.92 40.44
CA ASN A 124 -21.22 -18.80 41.49
C ASN A 124 -22.45 -19.61 41.03
N THR A 125 -22.41 -20.92 41.21
CA THR A 125 -23.07 -21.65 42.31
C THR A 125 -24.57 -21.34 42.41
N VAL A 126 -25.34 -22.20 41.78
CA VAL A 126 -26.64 -22.65 42.27
C VAL A 126 -26.48 -23.09 43.73
N LEU A 127 -27.13 -22.42 44.68
CA LEU A 127 -27.93 -23.04 45.75
C LEU A 127 -28.65 -21.98 46.60
N SER A 128 -29.94 -22.23 46.79
CA SER A 128 -30.97 -21.54 47.59
C SER A 128 -30.65 -21.50 49.11
N PRO A 129 -31.48 -20.86 49.96
CA PRO A 129 -32.90 -21.20 50.19
C PRO A 129 -33.90 -20.10 49.84
#